data_AF-A0AAU5YI20-F1
#
_entry.id   AF-A0AAU5YI20-F1
#
_cell.length_a   1.000
_cell.length_b   1.000
_cell.length_c   1.000
_cell.angle_alpha   90.00
_cell.angle_beta   90.00
_cell.angle_gamma   90.00
#
_symmetry.space_group_name_H-M   'P 1'
#
loop_
_entity.id
_entity.type
_entity.pdbx_description
1 polymer ?
#
loop_
_entity_poly.entity_id
_entity_poly.type
_entity_poly.pdbx_seq_one_letter_code
_entity_poly.pdbx_strand_id
1 'polypeptide(L)'
;MNKTIRRASVFALLLVFALLLRATWVQFYEGQALADDKGNRRNAILTYAEPLGNIIVAGKAITGSAVTSDGDLRYKRTYTDGELYAAVTGYASQSYAPTQLEGIYADLLNGTDIRLKTALDTVTNKRADPGDVLTTIDPDVQKAAYDALGDKKGAAVAIDPTTGQILAVVSTPSYDPSSLTDANTAQAAWTKLNADSDKPLTNRALRQPLAPGSTFKLVVAAAALEDGLYASVDEKTDSEDPYTLPGTRTVLKNENTSAPCENATIRVALQYSCNNVFAHMAVQLGQDKLRAMAEKFGFNDESQDVPVRAYASVYPSGMDASSTALTGIGQFDVTATPLQMAMVPAAIANGGKLVSPHMVAQITDSGGDVLKDYDDEASTTRIVSSSTAEQLRSAMQTVVEKGTGTNALIDGVTVGGKTGTAQNGENNSKAPYAWFTSYGKSDSTGKEVAVAVVVEQSDAARSEVSGNGLAAPVARAMMKAALT
;
A
#
# COMPACT_ATOMS: atom_id res chain seq x y z
N MET A 1 19.33 48.87 -59.43
CA MET A 1 18.37 47.81 -59.06
C MET A 1 16.94 48.35 -59.18
N ASN A 2 16.07 47.73 -59.97
CA ASN A 2 14.68 48.17 -60.13
C ASN A 2 13.94 48.15 -58.77
N LYS A 3 13.10 49.16 -58.50
CA LYS A 3 12.38 49.35 -57.22
C LYS A 3 11.58 48.10 -56.82
N THR A 4 11.07 47.37 -57.81
CA THR A 4 10.35 46.10 -57.64
C THR A 4 11.26 44.99 -57.14
N ILE A 5 12.47 44.85 -57.71
CA ILE A 5 13.46 43.85 -57.28
C ILE A 5 13.90 44.15 -55.84
N ARG A 6 14.15 45.42 -55.50
CA ARG A 6 14.53 45.80 -54.13
C ARG A 6 13.47 45.45 -53.09
N ARG A 7 12.20 45.70 -53.40
CA ARG A 7 11.08 45.37 -52.51
C ARG A 7 10.93 43.85 -52.34
N ALA A 8 11.06 43.10 -53.43
CA ALA A 8 11.03 41.64 -53.39
C ALA A 8 12.19 41.07 -52.56
N SER A 9 13.42 41.57 -52.73
CA SER A 9 14.57 41.14 -51.93
C SER A 9 14.43 41.47 -50.45
N VAL A 10 13.95 42.67 -50.10
CA VAL A 10 13.71 43.06 -48.70
C VAL A 10 12.62 42.18 -48.08
N PHE A 11 11.52 41.93 -48.81
CA PHE A 11 10.46 41.06 -48.32
C PHE A 11 10.94 39.62 -48.11
N ALA A 12 11.72 39.07 -49.06
CA ALA A 12 12.33 37.75 -48.91
C ALA A 12 13.29 37.69 -47.70
N LEU A 13 14.09 38.74 -47.47
CA LEU A 13 15.01 38.81 -46.33
C LEU A 13 14.25 38.89 -44.99
N LEU A 14 13.12 39.60 -44.95
CA LEU A 14 12.23 39.61 -43.79
C LEU A 14 11.63 38.23 -43.50
N LEU A 15 11.24 37.48 -44.53
CA LEU A 15 10.73 36.11 -44.38
C LEU A 15 11.82 35.16 -43.85
N VAL A 16 13.05 35.25 -44.36
CA VAL A 16 14.19 34.47 -43.85
C VAL A 16 14.49 34.83 -42.40
N PHE A 17 14.47 36.13 -42.06
CA PHE A 17 14.69 36.57 -40.69
C PHE A 17 13.60 36.07 -39.73
N ALA A 18 12.33 36.12 -40.14
CA ALA A 18 11.22 35.55 -39.37
C ALA A 18 11.37 34.02 -39.18
N LEU A 19 11.84 33.30 -40.20
CA LEU A 19 12.13 31.87 -40.10
C LEU A 19 13.26 31.60 -39.10
N LEU A 20 14.36 32.36 -39.14
CA LEU A 20 15.48 32.22 -38.21
C LEU A 20 15.04 32.52 -36.77
N LEU A 21 14.25 33.57 -36.55
CA LEU A 21 13.67 33.86 -35.24
C LEU A 21 12.81 32.70 -34.74
N ARG A 22 11.95 32.12 -35.60
CA ARG A 22 11.14 30.96 -35.22
C ARG A 22 11.99 29.73 -34.95
N ALA A 23 13.03 29.47 -35.73
CA ALA A 23 13.93 28.34 -35.52
C ALA A 23 14.68 28.47 -34.18
N THR A 24 15.21 29.65 -33.87
CA THR A 24 15.86 29.93 -32.57
C THR A 24 14.87 29.79 -31.42
N TRP A 25 13.64 30.29 -31.57
CA TRP A 25 12.60 30.10 -30.56
C TRP A 25 12.29 28.61 -30.33
N VAL A 26 12.11 27.84 -31.39
CA VAL A 26 11.86 26.39 -31.28
C VAL A 26 13.05 25.66 -30.64
N GLN A 27 14.29 26.03 -30.98
CA GLN A 27 15.49 25.35 -30.46
C GLN A 27 15.80 25.69 -29.00
N PHE A 28 15.70 26.97 -28.62
CA PHE A 28 16.17 27.45 -27.31
C PHE A 28 15.05 27.69 -26.30
N TYR A 29 13.82 27.95 -26.74
CA TYR A 29 12.68 28.16 -25.85
C TYR A 29 11.77 26.93 -25.78
N GLU A 30 11.33 26.39 -26.93
CA GLU A 30 10.46 25.20 -26.96
C GLU A 30 11.26 23.87 -26.94
N GLY A 31 12.58 23.91 -27.14
CA GLY A 31 13.39 22.73 -27.43
C GLY A 31 13.35 21.69 -26.32
N GLN A 32 13.51 22.12 -25.07
CA GLN A 32 13.44 21.22 -23.91
C GLN A 32 12.03 20.67 -23.71
N ALA A 33 11.00 21.51 -23.86
CA ALA A 33 9.60 21.07 -23.72
C ALA A 33 9.21 20.03 -24.79
N LEU A 34 9.70 20.19 -26.03
CA LEU A 34 9.50 19.22 -27.12
C LEU A 34 10.34 17.95 -26.92
N ALA A 35 11.54 18.08 -26.33
CA ALA A 35 12.38 16.95 -26.00
C ALA A 35 11.74 16.09 -24.89
N ASP A 36 11.18 16.73 -23.86
CA ASP A 36 10.56 16.08 -22.70
C ASP A 36 9.10 15.65 -22.94
N ASP A 37 8.56 15.94 -24.14
CA ASP A 37 7.20 15.58 -24.51
C ASP A 37 6.99 14.05 -24.51
N LYS A 38 5.87 13.59 -23.94
CA LYS A 38 5.55 12.15 -23.82
C LYS A 38 5.33 11.46 -25.17
N GLY A 39 4.96 12.22 -26.21
CA GLY A 39 4.84 11.76 -27.58
C GLY A 39 6.17 11.70 -28.34
N ASN A 40 7.27 12.20 -27.74
CA ASN A 40 8.59 12.11 -28.35
C ASN A 40 9.14 10.67 -28.26
N ARG A 41 8.96 9.92 -29.36
CA ARG A 41 9.44 8.53 -29.51
C ARG A 41 10.95 8.38 -29.25
N ARG A 42 11.76 9.44 -29.38
CA ARG A 42 13.20 9.38 -29.10
C ARG A 42 13.49 9.03 -27.64
N ASN A 43 12.66 9.47 -26.70
CA ASN A 43 12.85 9.16 -25.28
C ASN A 43 12.65 7.66 -25.03
N ALA A 44 11.62 7.07 -25.63
CA ALA A 44 11.42 5.63 -25.58
C ALA A 44 12.57 4.86 -26.25
N ILE A 45 13.02 5.30 -27.43
CA ILE A 45 14.18 4.69 -28.12
C ILE A 45 15.42 4.73 -27.24
N LEU A 46 15.73 5.86 -26.63
CA LEU A 46 16.87 5.98 -25.72
C LEU A 46 16.71 5.06 -24.51
N THR A 47 15.56 5.11 -23.82
CA THR A 47 15.26 4.24 -22.66
C THR A 47 15.44 2.76 -22.95
N TYR A 48 15.04 2.30 -24.13
CA TYR A 48 15.14 0.89 -24.52
C TYR A 48 16.32 0.59 -25.46
N ALA A 49 17.27 1.52 -25.63
CA ALA A 49 18.50 1.28 -26.39
C ALA A 49 19.53 0.47 -25.61
N GLU A 50 19.47 0.54 -24.28
CA GLU A 50 20.33 -0.16 -23.32
C GLU A 50 19.47 -0.98 -22.33
N PRO A 51 20.04 -2.01 -21.68
CA PRO A 51 19.36 -2.72 -20.59
C PRO A 51 19.00 -1.77 -19.46
N LEU A 52 17.82 -1.95 -18.86
CA LEU A 52 17.42 -1.27 -17.62
C LEU A 52 18.03 -1.97 -16.41
N GLY A 53 18.29 -1.21 -15.34
CA GLY A 53 18.69 -1.73 -14.03
C GLY A 53 17.60 -2.59 -13.40
N ASN A 54 17.92 -3.34 -12.36
CA ASN A 54 17.09 -4.43 -11.85
C ASN A 54 16.42 -4.09 -10.52
N ILE A 55 15.27 -4.72 -10.29
CA ILE A 55 14.63 -4.79 -8.99
C ILE A 55 15.03 -6.13 -8.38
N ILE A 56 15.59 -6.08 -7.17
CA ILE A 56 16.24 -7.21 -6.51
C ILE A 56 15.44 -7.58 -5.26
N VAL A 57 15.11 -8.86 -5.12
CA VAL A 57 14.46 -9.47 -3.95
C VAL A 57 15.41 -10.49 -3.36
N ALA A 58 15.79 -10.32 -2.08
CA ALA A 58 16.71 -11.21 -1.37
C ALA A 58 17.99 -11.56 -2.17
N GLY A 59 18.62 -10.54 -2.79
CA GLY A 59 19.85 -10.69 -3.57
C GLY A 59 19.68 -11.30 -4.97
N LYS A 60 18.44 -11.56 -5.43
CA LYS A 60 18.16 -12.05 -6.78
C LYS A 60 17.38 -11.01 -7.58
N ALA A 61 17.86 -10.72 -8.79
CA ALA A 61 17.13 -9.87 -9.73
C ALA A 61 15.84 -10.58 -10.17
N ILE A 62 14.70 -9.97 -9.88
CA ILE A 62 13.38 -10.44 -10.34
C ILE A 62 12.90 -9.71 -11.60
N THR A 63 13.61 -8.66 -12.01
CA THR A 63 13.44 -8.01 -13.30
C THR A 63 14.72 -8.12 -14.14
N GLY A 64 14.59 -7.86 -15.44
CA GLY A 64 15.72 -7.88 -16.36
C GLY A 64 15.39 -7.19 -17.67
N SER A 65 16.26 -7.37 -18.66
CA SER A 65 16.08 -6.85 -20.02
C SER A 65 16.42 -7.92 -21.06
N ALA A 66 15.53 -8.15 -22.02
CA ALA A 66 15.74 -9.06 -23.14
C ALA A 66 15.77 -8.30 -24.48
N VAL A 67 16.58 -8.78 -25.41
CA VAL A 67 16.66 -8.19 -26.76
C VAL A 67 15.36 -8.49 -27.53
N THR A 68 14.80 -7.48 -28.17
CA THR A 68 13.65 -7.62 -29.07
C THR A 68 14.11 -8.10 -30.44
N SER A 69 13.25 -8.85 -31.14
CA SER A 69 13.56 -9.31 -32.50
C SER A 69 13.38 -8.23 -33.55
N ASP A 70 12.56 -7.21 -33.28
CA ASP A 70 12.08 -6.24 -34.27
C ASP A 70 11.86 -4.84 -33.67
N GLY A 71 12.11 -3.80 -34.48
CA GLY A 71 11.81 -2.40 -34.18
C GLY A 71 12.98 -1.58 -33.64
N ASP A 72 12.72 -0.29 -33.37
CA ASP A 72 13.74 0.67 -32.91
C ASP A 72 14.06 0.56 -31.40
N LEU A 73 13.29 -0.27 -30.67
CA LEU A 73 13.39 -0.45 -29.22
C LEU A 73 14.11 -1.76 -28.93
N ARG A 74 15.44 -1.70 -28.77
CA ARG A 74 16.34 -2.86 -28.73
C ARG A 74 16.08 -3.81 -27.55
N TYR A 75 15.73 -3.27 -26.39
CA TYR A 75 15.47 -4.05 -25.18
C TYR A 75 14.01 -3.93 -24.74
N LYS A 76 13.47 -5.02 -24.20
CA LYS A 76 12.21 -5.03 -23.45
C LYS A 76 12.45 -5.54 -22.05
N ARG A 77 11.64 -5.05 -21.10
CA ARG A 77 11.69 -5.50 -19.71
C ARG A 77 11.29 -6.98 -19.60
N THR A 78 11.85 -7.71 -18.65
CA THR A 78 11.43 -9.09 -18.30
C THR A 78 11.18 -9.20 -16.80
N TYR A 79 10.32 -10.14 -16.41
CA TYR A 79 9.96 -10.39 -15.01
C TYR A 79 10.04 -11.89 -14.72
N THR A 80 10.72 -12.22 -13.62
CA THR A 80 10.71 -13.58 -13.05
C THR A 80 9.56 -13.65 -12.06
N ASP A 81 8.75 -14.71 -12.16
CA ASP A 81 7.53 -14.88 -11.34
C ASP A 81 6.64 -13.62 -11.34
N GLY A 82 6.38 -13.08 -12.54
CA GLY A 82 5.74 -11.77 -12.72
C GLY A 82 4.45 -11.59 -11.92
N GLU A 83 3.57 -12.59 -11.90
CA GLU A 83 2.31 -12.53 -11.14
C GLU A 83 2.54 -12.42 -9.62
N LEU A 84 3.58 -13.06 -9.09
CA LEU A 84 3.91 -13.02 -7.66
C LEU A 84 4.37 -11.64 -7.21
N TYR A 85 5.09 -10.91 -8.09
CA TYR A 85 5.73 -9.64 -7.75
C TYR A 85 5.10 -8.41 -8.41
N ALA A 86 4.07 -8.54 -9.25
CA ALA A 86 3.47 -7.40 -9.96
C ALA A 86 2.95 -6.27 -9.05
N ALA A 87 2.52 -6.58 -7.82
CA ALA A 87 2.13 -5.58 -6.83
C ALA A 87 3.32 -4.76 -6.29
N VAL A 88 4.53 -5.35 -6.32
CA VAL A 88 5.81 -4.72 -5.93
C VAL A 88 6.41 -4.00 -7.13
N THR A 89 6.70 -4.73 -8.22
CA THR A 89 7.40 -4.17 -9.39
C THR A 89 6.54 -3.21 -10.16
N GLY A 90 5.24 -3.50 -10.30
CA GLY A 90 4.43 -2.93 -11.37
C GLY A 90 4.92 -3.43 -12.72
N TYR A 91 4.84 -2.58 -13.74
CA TYR A 91 5.40 -2.83 -15.05
C TYR A 91 6.13 -1.59 -15.59
N ALA A 92 7.19 -1.80 -16.36
CA ALA A 92 7.73 -0.91 -17.38
C ALA A 92 7.37 -1.46 -18.76
N SER A 93 6.85 -0.58 -19.64
CA SER A 93 6.34 -0.94 -20.96
C SER A 93 6.89 0.00 -22.02
N GLN A 94 7.14 -0.56 -23.21
CA GLN A 94 7.47 0.24 -24.39
C GLN A 94 6.30 1.09 -24.90
N SER A 95 5.07 0.78 -24.48
CA SER A 95 3.84 1.45 -24.93
C SER A 95 3.09 2.19 -23.83
N TYR A 96 3.27 1.80 -22.56
CA TYR A 96 2.52 2.34 -21.43
C TYR A 96 3.45 2.90 -20.34
N ALA A 97 2.97 3.91 -19.62
CA ALA A 97 3.73 4.51 -18.53
C ALA A 97 4.00 3.50 -17.41
N PRO A 98 5.20 3.50 -16.81
CA PRO A 98 5.55 2.54 -15.78
C PRO A 98 4.76 2.77 -14.48
N THR A 99 4.65 1.72 -13.67
CA THR A 99 3.88 1.71 -12.40
C THR A 99 4.68 1.15 -11.23
N GLN A 100 4.22 1.38 -10.00
CA GLN A 100 4.87 0.92 -8.75
C GLN A 100 6.37 1.24 -8.71
N LEU A 101 7.24 0.31 -8.32
CA LEU A 101 8.68 0.57 -8.23
C LEU A 101 9.31 0.87 -9.59
N GLU A 102 8.85 0.24 -10.68
CA GLU A 102 9.29 0.60 -12.05
C GLU A 102 8.98 2.07 -12.38
N GLY A 103 7.89 2.62 -11.82
CA GLY A 103 7.49 4.02 -11.99
C GLY A 103 8.20 4.99 -11.05
N ILE A 104 8.32 4.64 -9.76
CA ILE A 104 8.96 5.50 -8.74
C ILE A 104 10.45 5.65 -9.05
N TYR A 105 11.11 4.56 -9.41
CA TYR A 105 12.55 4.52 -9.65
C TYR A 105 12.87 4.50 -11.14
N ALA A 106 11.96 4.98 -11.99
CA ALA A 106 12.12 4.97 -13.44
C ALA A 106 13.44 5.62 -13.89
N ASP A 107 13.81 6.75 -13.29
CA ASP A 107 15.03 7.48 -13.64
C ASP A 107 16.31 6.73 -13.22
N LEU A 108 16.28 6.05 -12.06
CA LEU A 108 17.38 5.23 -11.59
C LEU A 108 17.55 3.99 -12.49
N LEU A 109 16.46 3.27 -12.71
CA LEU A 109 16.42 2.03 -13.50
C LEU A 109 16.73 2.26 -14.97
N ASN A 110 16.60 3.49 -15.46
CA ASN A 110 16.92 3.82 -16.83
C ASN A 110 18.24 4.59 -16.96
N GLY A 111 18.91 5.02 -15.89
CA GLY A 111 20.18 5.74 -15.97
C GLY A 111 20.07 7.25 -16.24
N THR A 112 18.89 7.86 -16.09
CA THR A 112 18.70 9.32 -16.16
C THR A 112 18.82 10.01 -14.81
N ASP A 113 18.80 9.26 -13.70
CA ASP A 113 18.99 9.80 -12.36
C ASP A 113 20.32 10.54 -12.25
N ILE A 114 20.28 11.79 -11.78
CA ILE A 114 21.46 12.64 -11.66
C ILE A 114 22.51 12.04 -10.71
N ARG A 115 22.10 11.20 -9.77
CA ARG A 115 22.99 10.54 -8.79
C ARG A 115 23.89 9.48 -9.43
N LEU A 116 23.51 8.98 -10.60
CA LEU A 116 24.29 8.00 -11.37
C LEU A 116 25.37 8.65 -12.25
N LYS A 117 25.26 9.95 -12.52
CA LYS A 117 26.17 10.61 -13.47
C LYS A 117 27.54 10.86 -12.87
N THR A 118 28.58 10.41 -13.57
CA THR A 118 29.94 10.86 -13.28
C THR A 118 30.16 12.30 -13.75
N ALA A 119 31.25 12.93 -13.30
CA ALA A 119 31.65 14.25 -13.79
C ALA A 119 31.88 14.23 -15.32
N LEU A 120 32.40 13.14 -15.88
CA LEU A 120 32.61 12.98 -17.32
C LEU A 120 31.28 12.83 -18.08
N ASP A 121 30.34 12.05 -17.56
CA ASP A 121 29.01 11.89 -18.18
C ASP A 121 28.26 13.22 -18.20
N THR A 122 28.41 14.02 -17.16
CA THR A 122 27.84 15.37 -17.08
C THR A 122 28.41 16.31 -18.15
N VAL A 123 29.73 16.25 -18.38
CA VAL A 123 30.41 17.09 -19.40
C VAL A 123 30.12 16.63 -20.82
N THR A 124 30.05 15.32 -21.04
CA THR A 124 29.80 14.70 -22.37
C THR A 124 28.32 14.55 -22.68
N ASN A 125 27.44 14.88 -21.73
CA ASN A 125 26.01 14.61 -21.76
C ASN A 125 25.68 13.14 -22.11
N LYS A 126 26.55 12.22 -21.68
CA LYS A 126 26.33 10.78 -21.82
C LYS A 126 25.32 10.31 -20.76
N ARG A 127 24.52 9.33 -21.11
CA ARG A 127 23.65 8.64 -20.15
C ARG A 127 24.51 7.77 -19.23
N ALA A 128 24.18 7.77 -17.94
CA ALA A 128 24.84 6.90 -16.98
C ALA A 128 24.36 5.45 -17.16
N ASP A 129 25.16 4.51 -16.68
CA ASP A 129 24.72 3.13 -16.58
C ASP A 129 23.60 3.04 -15.51
N PRO A 130 22.52 2.27 -15.75
CA PRO A 130 21.42 2.18 -14.81
C PRO A 130 21.80 1.59 -13.45
N GLY A 131 21.10 2.05 -12.42
CA GLY A 131 21.23 1.54 -11.05
C GLY A 131 20.18 0.49 -10.71
N ASP A 132 20.38 -0.21 -9.58
CA ASP A 132 19.50 -1.26 -9.09
C ASP A 132 18.69 -0.81 -7.86
N VAL A 133 17.51 -1.42 -7.68
CA VAL A 133 16.61 -1.22 -6.54
C VAL A 133 16.58 -2.49 -5.70
N LEU A 134 17.12 -2.44 -4.48
CA LEU A 134 17.13 -3.56 -3.55
C LEU A 134 15.91 -3.44 -2.64
N THR A 135 15.00 -4.41 -2.72
CA THR A 135 13.75 -4.41 -1.95
C THR A 135 13.92 -5.05 -0.58
N THR A 136 13.00 -4.73 0.32
CA THR A 136 12.85 -5.37 1.64
C THR A 136 11.99 -6.64 1.61
N ILE A 137 11.47 -7.01 0.43
CA ILE A 137 10.56 -8.14 0.26
C ILE A 137 11.27 -9.45 0.62
N ASP A 138 10.64 -10.21 1.51
CA ASP A 138 11.01 -11.58 1.81
C ASP A 138 10.26 -12.52 0.84
N PRO A 139 10.98 -13.29 0.00
CA PRO A 139 10.36 -14.13 -1.02
C PRO A 139 9.47 -15.24 -0.41
N ASP A 140 9.78 -15.74 0.78
CA ASP A 140 9.01 -16.80 1.44
C ASP A 140 7.72 -16.24 2.03
N VAL A 141 7.77 -15.04 2.63
CA VAL A 141 6.56 -14.34 3.12
C VAL A 141 5.66 -13.91 1.95
N GLN A 142 6.24 -13.36 0.88
CA GLN A 142 5.51 -12.98 -0.33
C GLN A 142 4.80 -14.19 -0.96
N LYS A 143 5.51 -15.32 -1.10
CA LYS A 143 4.96 -16.55 -1.65
C LYS A 143 3.88 -17.15 -0.76
N ALA A 144 4.09 -17.19 0.56
CA ALA A 144 3.10 -17.69 1.50
C ALA A 144 1.78 -16.90 1.44
N ALA A 145 1.86 -15.57 1.29
CA ALA A 145 0.70 -14.70 1.10
C ALA A 145 -0.04 -15.00 -0.22
N TYR A 146 0.71 -15.06 -1.33
CA TYR A 146 0.16 -15.29 -2.67
C TYR A 146 -0.54 -16.66 -2.77
N ASP A 147 0.14 -17.71 -2.33
CA ASP A 147 -0.39 -19.08 -2.37
C ASP A 147 -1.62 -19.24 -1.45
N ALA A 148 -1.64 -18.57 -0.28
CA ALA A 148 -2.77 -18.64 0.65
C ALA A 148 -4.01 -17.85 0.17
N LEU A 149 -3.81 -16.72 -0.52
CA LEU A 149 -4.90 -16.02 -1.20
C LEU A 149 -5.45 -16.87 -2.34
N GLY A 150 -4.58 -17.44 -3.18
CA GLY A 150 -4.96 -18.24 -4.34
C GLY A 150 -5.89 -17.44 -5.27
N ASP A 151 -7.02 -18.03 -5.66
CA ASP A 151 -7.99 -17.40 -6.56
C ASP A 151 -8.87 -16.34 -5.87
N LYS A 152 -8.75 -16.14 -4.56
CA LYS A 152 -9.57 -15.16 -3.84
C LYS A 152 -9.14 -13.76 -4.23
N LYS A 153 -10.09 -12.91 -4.60
CA LYS A 153 -9.84 -11.48 -4.79
C LYS A 153 -9.51 -10.83 -3.45
N GLY A 154 -8.35 -10.19 -3.33
CA GLY A 154 -7.90 -9.64 -2.06
C GLY A 154 -6.48 -9.07 -2.11
N ALA A 155 -5.96 -8.76 -0.94
CA ALA A 155 -4.59 -8.29 -0.75
C ALA A 155 -4.07 -8.61 0.64
N ALA A 156 -2.75 -8.64 0.75
CA ALA A 156 -2.06 -8.85 2.02
C ALA A 156 -0.76 -8.04 2.07
N VAL A 157 -0.43 -7.54 3.26
CA VAL A 157 0.83 -6.83 3.55
C VAL A 157 1.45 -7.36 4.83
N ALA A 158 2.77 -7.58 4.83
CA ALA A 158 3.57 -7.85 6.02
C ALA A 158 4.61 -6.74 6.24
N ILE A 159 4.82 -6.36 7.50
CA ILE A 159 5.80 -5.36 7.94
C ILE A 159 6.58 -5.93 9.12
N ASP A 160 7.90 -5.77 9.13
CA ASP A 160 8.70 -5.93 10.35
C ASP A 160 8.47 -4.72 11.28
N PRO A 161 7.87 -4.90 12.47
CA PRO A 161 7.54 -3.80 13.36
C PRO A 161 8.73 -2.98 13.85
N THR A 162 9.92 -3.60 13.88
CA THR A 162 11.13 -3.04 14.48
C THR A 162 11.95 -2.20 13.50
N THR A 163 11.85 -2.50 12.21
CA THR A 163 12.59 -1.81 11.13
C THR A 163 11.68 -1.02 10.20
N GLY A 164 10.39 -1.32 10.14
CA GLY A 164 9.48 -0.74 9.14
C GLY A 164 9.64 -1.35 7.75
N GLN A 165 10.48 -2.37 7.59
CA GLN A 165 10.65 -3.08 6.33
C GLN A 165 9.34 -3.77 5.92
N ILE A 166 8.86 -3.49 4.71
CA ILE A 166 7.72 -4.19 4.14
C ILE A 166 8.20 -5.54 3.57
N LEU A 167 7.87 -6.63 4.25
CA LEU A 167 8.31 -7.98 3.90
C LEU A 167 7.49 -8.61 2.77
N ALA A 168 6.23 -8.19 2.59
CA ALA A 168 5.39 -8.67 1.51
C ALA A 168 4.31 -7.65 1.13
N VAL A 169 4.01 -7.56 -0.16
CA VAL A 169 2.86 -6.83 -0.73
C VAL A 169 2.26 -7.68 -1.84
N VAL A 170 1.08 -8.25 -1.56
CA VAL A 170 0.38 -9.14 -2.48
C VAL A 170 -1.00 -8.58 -2.83
N SER A 171 -1.40 -8.74 -4.08
CA SER A 171 -2.72 -8.38 -4.61
C SER A 171 -3.19 -9.47 -5.56
N THR A 172 -4.40 -9.97 -5.36
CA THR A 172 -5.02 -11.02 -6.18
C THR A 172 -6.42 -10.59 -6.67
N PRO A 173 -6.84 -11.00 -7.88
CA PRO A 173 -6.02 -11.61 -8.91
C PRO A 173 -4.92 -10.66 -9.39
N SER A 174 -3.77 -11.24 -9.76
CA SER A 174 -2.60 -10.54 -10.27
C SER A 174 -2.52 -10.63 -11.80
N TYR A 175 -1.41 -10.22 -12.40
CA TYR A 175 -1.13 -10.32 -13.83
C TYR A 175 0.37 -10.50 -14.05
N ASP A 176 0.77 -11.12 -15.16
CA ASP A 176 2.18 -11.14 -15.57
C ASP A 176 2.55 -9.83 -16.30
N PRO A 177 3.42 -8.99 -15.72
CA PRO A 177 3.87 -7.74 -16.34
C PRO A 177 4.58 -7.95 -17.68
N SER A 178 5.15 -9.14 -17.93
CA SER A 178 5.83 -9.49 -19.19
C SER A 178 4.92 -9.37 -20.40
N SER A 179 3.61 -9.54 -20.22
CA SER A 179 2.61 -9.38 -21.29
C SER A 179 2.46 -7.93 -21.79
N LEU A 180 2.91 -6.94 -21.00
CA LEU A 180 2.78 -5.51 -21.29
C LEU A 180 4.08 -4.87 -21.81
N THR A 181 5.18 -5.60 -21.90
CA THR A 181 6.51 -5.00 -22.11
C THR A 181 6.80 -4.64 -23.56
N ASP A 182 6.31 -5.46 -24.49
CA ASP A 182 6.65 -5.41 -25.91
C ASP A 182 5.64 -4.58 -26.69
N ALA A 183 6.11 -3.56 -27.42
CA ALA A 183 5.23 -2.63 -28.12
C ALA A 183 4.28 -3.27 -29.13
N ASN A 184 4.65 -4.44 -29.69
CA ASN A 184 3.84 -5.11 -30.70
C ASN A 184 2.68 -5.93 -30.09
N THR A 185 2.83 -6.42 -28.86
CA THR A 185 1.87 -7.31 -28.21
C THR A 185 1.14 -6.67 -27.03
N ALA A 186 1.72 -5.62 -26.42
CA ALA A 186 1.21 -5.01 -25.21
C ALA A 186 -0.22 -4.49 -25.35
N GLN A 187 -0.61 -4.01 -26.54
CA GLN A 187 -1.97 -3.49 -26.77
C GLN A 187 -3.07 -4.54 -26.56
N ALA A 188 -2.85 -5.79 -26.98
CA ALA A 188 -3.83 -6.85 -26.80
C ALA A 188 -3.95 -7.24 -25.32
N ALA A 189 -2.82 -7.39 -24.62
CA ALA A 189 -2.78 -7.66 -23.19
C ALA A 189 -3.43 -6.53 -22.38
N TRP A 190 -3.12 -5.27 -22.71
CA TRP A 190 -3.71 -4.09 -22.09
C TRP A 190 -5.23 -4.06 -22.22
N THR A 191 -5.75 -4.28 -23.43
CA THR A 191 -7.20 -4.33 -23.66
C THR A 191 -7.86 -5.43 -22.83
N LYS A 192 -7.26 -6.63 -22.76
CA LYS A 192 -7.77 -7.75 -21.95
C LYS A 192 -7.78 -7.39 -20.45
N LEU A 193 -6.67 -6.93 -19.91
CA LEU A 193 -6.51 -6.65 -18.48
C LEU A 193 -7.41 -5.49 -18.00
N ASN A 194 -7.66 -4.49 -18.85
CA ASN A 194 -8.58 -3.38 -18.52
C ASN A 194 -10.06 -3.77 -18.62
N ALA A 195 -10.40 -4.63 -19.58
CA ALA A 195 -11.77 -5.14 -19.75
C ALA A 195 -12.17 -6.14 -18.67
N ASP A 196 -11.20 -6.77 -18.02
CA ASP A 196 -11.42 -7.72 -16.93
C ASP A 196 -12.24 -7.09 -15.79
N SER A 197 -13.30 -7.80 -15.35
CA SER A 197 -14.17 -7.37 -14.26
C SER A 197 -13.48 -7.42 -12.90
N ASP A 198 -12.51 -8.32 -12.74
CA ASP A 198 -11.80 -8.49 -11.48
C ASP A 198 -10.65 -7.51 -11.29
N LYS A 199 -10.34 -6.68 -12.30
CA LYS A 199 -9.36 -5.58 -12.23
C LYS A 199 -7.99 -6.04 -11.72
N PRO A 200 -7.29 -6.95 -12.43
CA PRO A 200 -6.00 -7.50 -12.00
C PRO A 200 -4.88 -6.45 -11.93
N LEU A 201 -4.98 -5.36 -12.70
CA LEU A 201 -4.01 -4.25 -12.66
C LEU A 201 -4.08 -3.42 -11.36
N THR A 202 -5.19 -3.52 -10.61
CA THR A 202 -5.35 -2.78 -9.36
C THR A 202 -4.48 -3.41 -8.28
N ASN A 203 -3.54 -2.64 -7.74
CA ASN A 203 -2.83 -3.01 -6.52
C ASN A 203 -3.75 -2.76 -5.30
N ARG A 204 -4.44 -3.79 -4.84
CA ARG A 204 -5.40 -3.70 -3.73
C ARG A 204 -4.73 -3.40 -2.39
N ALA A 205 -3.48 -3.82 -2.24
CA ALA A 205 -2.70 -3.63 -1.02
C ALA A 205 -2.34 -2.16 -0.76
N LEU A 206 -2.12 -1.39 -1.84
CA LEU A 206 -1.60 -0.02 -1.78
C LEU A 206 -2.55 1.03 -2.36
N ARG A 207 -3.36 0.69 -3.36
CA ARG A 207 -4.12 1.65 -4.20
C ARG A 207 -5.64 1.53 -4.09
N GLN A 208 -6.15 0.69 -3.19
CA GLN A 208 -7.59 0.53 -2.97
C GLN A 208 -7.93 0.63 -1.48
N PRO A 209 -8.06 1.85 -0.94
CA PRO A 209 -8.63 2.04 0.39
C PRO A 209 -10.06 1.47 0.45
N LEU A 210 -10.33 0.62 1.44
CA LEU A 210 -11.64 0.01 1.67
C LEU A 210 -12.06 0.24 3.12
N ALA A 211 -13.36 0.12 3.42
CA ALA A 211 -13.83 0.18 4.80
C ALA A 211 -13.09 -0.89 5.66
N PRO A 212 -12.38 -0.50 6.73
CA PRO A 212 -11.59 -1.43 7.56
C PRO A 212 -12.47 -2.29 8.48
N GLY A 213 -13.71 -1.86 8.73
CA GLY A 213 -14.61 -2.51 9.68
C GLY A 213 -13.98 -2.65 11.07
N SER A 214 -14.25 -3.77 11.73
CA SER A 214 -13.83 -3.98 13.12
C SER A 214 -12.32 -3.98 13.37
N THR A 215 -11.45 -3.94 12.36
CA THR A 215 -10.01 -3.73 12.56
C THR A 215 -9.70 -2.32 13.05
N PHE A 216 -10.49 -1.31 12.66
CA PHE A 216 -10.34 0.09 13.11
C PHE A 216 -10.61 0.28 14.61
N LYS A 217 -11.30 -0.66 15.25
CA LYS A 217 -11.53 -0.67 16.70
C LYS A 217 -10.23 -0.63 17.51
N LEU A 218 -9.11 -1.11 16.95
CA LEU A 218 -7.80 -0.97 17.58
C LEU A 218 -7.37 0.50 17.72
N VAL A 219 -7.66 1.33 16.71
CA VAL A 219 -7.39 2.79 16.73
C VAL A 219 -8.26 3.46 17.77
N VAL A 220 -9.54 3.08 17.86
CA VAL A 220 -10.48 3.59 18.88
C VAL A 220 -10.05 3.18 20.29
N ALA A 221 -9.64 1.92 20.50
CA ALA A 221 -9.14 1.46 21.80
C ALA A 221 -7.86 2.21 22.21
N ALA A 222 -6.93 2.42 21.28
CA ALA A 222 -5.74 3.22 21.49
C ALA A 222 -6.09 4.67 21.89
N ALA A 223 -7.02 5.30 21.18
CA ALA A 223 -7.50 6.64 21.50
C ALA A 223 -8.12 6.71 22.91
N ALA A 224 -8.97 5.75 23.27
CA ALA A 224 -9.62 5.70 24.58
C ALA A 224 -8.62 5.58 25.74
N LEU A 225 -7.59 4.74 25.59
CA LEU A 225 -6.56 4.57 26.61
C LEU A 225 -5.63 5.78 26.71
N GLU A 226 -5.22 6.36 25.58
CA GLU A 226 -4.32 7.54 25.58
C GLU A 226 -5.02 8.84 26.02
N ASP A 227 -6.32 8.96 25.78
CA ASP A 227 -7.14 10.07 26.30
C ASP A 227 -7.43 9.94 27.81
N GLY A 228 -7.20 8.76 28.39
CA GLY A 228 -7.54 8.45 29.77
C GLY A 228 -9.03 8.24 30.00
N LEU A 229 -9.81 7.96 28.95
CA LEU A 229 -11.24 7.64 29.05
C LEU A 229 -11.46 6.37 29.88
N TYR A 230 -10.56 5.40 29.73
CA TYR A 230 -10.45 4.22 30.60
C TYR A 230 -9.01 4.04 31.04
N ALA A 231 -8.80 3.71 32.31
CA ALA A 231 -7.47 3.50 32.89
C ALA A 231 -6.84 2.17 32.44
N SER A 232 -7.67 1.17 32.08
CA SER A 232 -7.15 -0.09 31.55
C SER A 232 -8.11 -0.82 30.60
N VAL A 233 -7.57 -1.78 29.84
CA VAL A 233 -8.39 -2.67 28.98
C VAL A 233 -9.33 -3.60 29.74
N ASP A 234 -9.16 -3.71 31.07
CA ASP A 234 -9.95 -4.54 31.97
C ASP A 234 -10.94 -3.73 32.83
N GLU A 235 -10.96 -2.40 32.64
CA GLU A 235 -12.01 -1.55 33.19
C GLU A 235 -13.31 -1.80 32.43
N LYS A 236 -14.42 -1.93 33.18
CA LYS A 236 -15.75 -2.03 32.57
C LYS A 236 -16.14 -0.71 31.96
N THR A 237 -16.69 -0.77 30.75
CA THR A 237 -17.32 0.39 30.13
C THR A 237 -18.73 0.58 30.69
N ASP A 238 -19.32 1.72 30.35
CA ASP A 238 -20.72 2.09 30.56
C ASP A 238 -21.55 1.97 29.27
N SER A 239 -21.15 1.05 28.38
CA SER A 239 -21.79 0.88 27.07
C SER A 239 -22.98 -0.08 27.13
N GLU A 240 -24.17 0.48 27.03
CA GLU A 240 -25.44 -0.27 26.94
C GLU A 240 -25.46 -1.24 25.75
N ASP A 241 -26.20 -2.36 25.90
CA ASP A 241 -26.56 -3.28 24.82
C ASP A 241 -28.05 -3.64 24.96
N PRO A 242 -28.95 -3.21 24.04
CA PRO A 242 -28.68 -2.59 22.75
C PRO A 242 -28.25 -1.11 22.82
N TYR A 243 -27.36 -0.70 21.92
CA TYR A 243 -26.95 0.71 21.77
C TYR A 243 -27.69 1.40 20.61
N THR A 244 -28.38 2.50 20.90
CA THR A 244 -29.05 3.32 19.87
C THR A 244 -28.13 4.46 19.43
N LEU A 245 -27.93 4.60 18.12
CA LEU A 245 -27.06 5.66 17.59
C LEU A 245 -27.61 7.05 17.97
N PRO A 246 -26.78 7.95 18.53
CA PRO A 246 -27.23 9.26 19.01
C PRO A 246 -27.96 10.06 17.94
N GLY A 247 -29.09 10.69 18.29
CA GLY A 247 -29.87 11.49 17.36
C GLY A 247 -30.70 10.69 16.35
N THR A 248 -30.75 9.36 16.48
CA THR A 248 -31.51 8.48 15.57
C THR A 248 -32.42 7.51 16.34
N ARG A 249 -33.17 6.68 15.60
CA ARG A 249 -33.89 5.50 16.13
C ARG A 249 -33.20 4.18 15.76
N THR A 250 -31.99 4.24 15.22
CA THR A 250 -31.28 3.09 14.69
C THR A 250 -30.52 2.40 15.82
N VAL A 251 -30.92 1.16 16.10
CA VAL A 251 -30.22 0.29 17.04
C VAL A 251 -29.02 -0.36 16.34
N LEU A 252 -27.82 -0.13 16.87
CA LEU A 252 -26.61 -0.79 16.42
C LEU A 252 -26.55 -2.21 16.97
N LYS A 253 -26.36 -3.19 16.09
CA LYS A 253 -26.33 -4.61 16.46
C LYS A 253 -24.90 -5.11 16.65
N ASN A 254 -24.72 -5.96 17.65
CA ASN A 254 -23.56 -6.84 17.75
C ASN A 254 -23.73 -8.04 16.82
N GLU A 255 -22.64 -8.49 16.21
CA GLU A 255 -22.66 -9.65 15.29
C GLU A 255 -23.05 -10.93 16.03
N ASN A 256 -22.44 -11.14 17.20
CA ASN A 256 -22.82 -12.21 18.11
C ASN A 256 -23.74 -11.65 19.20
N THR A 257 -25.03 -11.97 19.11
CA THR A 257 -26.07 -11.52 20.05
C THR A 257 -25.98 -12.16 21.43
N SER A 258 -25.22 -13.26 21.56
CA SER A 258 -24.99 -13.94 22.85
C SER A 258 -23.65 -13.56 23.49
N ALA A 259 -22.86 -12.69 22.84
CA ALA A 259 -21.62 -12.20 23.41
C ALA A 259 -21.89 -11.27 24.61
N PRO A 260 -21.05 -11.30 25.65
CA PRO A 260 -21.22 -10.47 26.84
C PRO A 260 -20.77 -9.03 26.56
N CYS A 261 -21.51 -8.30 25.71
CA CYS A 261 -21.15 -6.98 25.19
C CYS A 261 -21.72 -5.80 26.00
N GLU A 262 -22.71 -6.04 26.87
CA GLU A 262 -23.22 -5.03 27.79
C GLU A 262 -22.13 -4.67 28.84
N ASN A 263 -21.76 -3.38 28.91
CA ASN A 263 -20.75 -2.85 29.86
C ASN A 263 -19.43 -3.65 29.85
N ALA A 264 -19.09 -4.22 28.71
CA ALA A 264 -17.95 -5.10 28.54
C ALA A 264 -16.63 -4.31 28.65
N THR A 265 -15.59 -4.92 29.20
CA THR A 265 -14.26 -4.30 29.16
C THR A 265 -13.75 -4.19 27.72
N ILE A 266 -12.78 -3.30 27.46
CA ILE A 266 -12.16 -3.20 26.13
C ILE A 266 -11.61 -4.56 25.67
N ARG A 267 -11.03 -5.35 26.59
CA ARG A 267 -10.54 -6.71 26.30
C ARG A 267 -11.65 -7.64 25.80
N VAL A 268 -12.77 -7.69 26.53
CA VAL A 268 -13.93 -8.52 26.13
C VAL A 268 -14.52 -8.00 24.82
N ALA A 269 -14.62 -6.68 24.67
CA ALA A 269 -15.11 -6.04 23.46
C ALA A 269 -14.24 -6.33 22.24
N LEU A 270 -12.91 -6.37 22.36
CA LEU A 270 -12.02 -6.79 21.28
C LEU A 270 -12.18 -8.29 20.98
N GLN A 271 -12.22 -9.14 22.02
CA GLN A 271 -12.36 -10.60 21.92
C GLN A 271 -13.61 -11.00 21.11
N TYR A 272 -14.77 -10.43 21.45
CA TYR A 272 -16.06 -10.70 20.81
C TYR A 272 -16.46 -9.70 19.73
N SER A 273 -15.64 -8.66 19.49
CA SER A 273 -15.90 -7.61 18.51
C SER A 273 -17.19 -6.82 18.76
N CYS A 274 -17.50 -6.48 20.02
CA CYS A 274 -18.72 -5.76 20.42
C CYS A 274 -18.82 -4.36 19.78
N ASN A 275 -19.75 -4.18 18.84
CA ASN A 275 -20.00 -2.91 18.13
C ASN A 275 -20.50 -1.80 19.07
N ASN A 276 -21.41 -2.12 20.00
CA ASN A 276 -21.96 -1.16 20.95
C ASN A 276 -20.86 -0.45 21.77
N VAL A 277 -19.88 -1.22 22.29
CA VAL A 277 -18.77 -0.70 23.08
C VAL A 277 -17.94 0.32 22.28
N PHE A 278 -17.51 -0.05 21.07
CA PHE A 278 -16.66 0.82 20.24
C PHE A 278 -17.40 2.03 19.67
N ALA A 279 -18.68 1.87 19.33
CA ALA A 279 -19.52 2.99 18.92
C ALA A 279 -19.73 3.99 20.06
N HIS A 280 -19.99 3.50 21.28
CA HIS A 280 -20.11 4.32 22.48
C HIS A 280 -18.82 5.08 22.78
N MET A 281 -17.67 4.38 22.81
CA MET A 281 -16.36 5.01 23.02
C MET A 281 -16.05 6.08 21.96
N ALA A 282 -16.38 5.81 20.69
CA ALA A 282 -16.16 6.76 19.62
C ALA A 282 -16.96 8.05 19.81
N VAL A 283 -18.20 7.95 20.30
CA VAL A 283 -19.02 9.12 20.63
C VAL A 283 -18.46 9.89 21.82
N GLN A 284 -18.01 9.20 22.87
CA GLN A 284 -17.42 9.86 24.05
C GLN A 284 -16.11 10.59 23.72
N LEU A 285 -15.27 10.01 22.85
CA LEU A 285 -14.05 10.64 22.37
C LEU A 285 -14.33 11.82 21.42
N GLY A 286 -15.36 11.68 20.59
CA GLY A 286 -15.67 12.61 19.51
C GLY A 286 -14.73 12.47 18.32
N GLN A 287 -15.14 13.04 17.18
CA GLN A 287 -14.44 12.87 15.92
C GLN A 287 -13.00 13.39 15.92
N ASP A 288 -12.70 14.46 16.67
CA ASP A 288 -11.40 15.12 16.62
C ASP A 288 -10.30 14.33 17.33
N LYS A 289 -10.60 13.76 18.50
CA LYS A 289 -9.65 12.89 19.22
C LYS A 289 -9.38 11.60 18.43
N LEU A 290 -10.43 11.04 17.83
CA LEU A 290 -10.28 9.87 16.96
C LEU A 290 -9.47 10.18 15.70
N ARG A 291 -9.74 11.32 15.04
CA ARG A 291 -8.95 11.78 13.90
C ARG A 291 -7.49 11.95 14.28
N ALA A 292 -7.20 12.62 15.39
CA ALA A 292 -5.83 12.83 15.85
C ALA A 292 -5.11 11.50 16.13
N MET A 293 -5.78 10.49 16.69
CA MET A 293 -5.20 9.17 16.87
C MET A 293 -5.01 8.45 15.52
N ALA A 294 -6.00 8.49 14.63
CA ALA A 294 -5.89 7.89 13.30
C ALA A 294 -4.74 8.49 12.49
N GLU A 295 -4.56 9.82 12.53
CA GLU A 295 -3.46 10.54 11.89
C GLU A 295 -2.10 10.13 12.46
N LYS A 296 -1.99 9.93 13.78
CA LYS A 296 -0.76 9.35 14.36
C LYS A 296 -0.44 7.97 13.80
N PHE A 297 -1.44 7.14 13.52
CA PHE A 297 -1.23 5.84 12.87
C PHE A 297 -0.91 5.95 11.37
N GLY A 298 -1.11 7.10 10.72
CA GLY A 298 -0.82 7.33 9.30
C GLY A 298 -2.04 7.62 8.41
N PHE A 299 -3.26 7.68 8.97
CA PHE A 299 -4.43 8.11 8.18
C PHE A 299 -4.28 9.59 7.77
N ASN A 300 -4.87 9.95 6.64
CA ASN A 300 -4.79 11.26 5.99
C ASN A 300 -3.36 11.69 5.59
N ASP A 301 -2.40 10.77 5.56
CA ASP A 301 -1.02 11.04 5.15
C ASP A 301 -0.79 10.65 3.68
N GLU A 302 -0.61 11.65 2.82
CA GLU A 302 -0.30 11.46 1.40
C GLU A 302 1.19 11.16 1.16
N SER A 303 2.06 11.32 2.16
CA SER A 303 3.51 11.11 1.99
C SER A 303 3.87 9.65 1.71
N GLN A 304 3.02 8.69 2.10
CA GLN A 304 3.20 7.26 1.81
C GLN A 304 3.13 6.93 0.31
N ASP A 305 2.69 7.89 -0.50
CA ASP A 305 2.65 7.77 -1.96
C ASP A 305 4.06 7.69 -2.59
N VAL A 306 5.08 8.26 -1.95
CA VAL A 306 6.49 8.09 -2.31
C VAL A 306 7.32 7.96 -1.02
N PRO A 307 8.02 6.84 -0.78
CA PRO A 307 8.48 5.85 -1.77
C PRO A 307 7.65 4.56 -1.87
N VAL A 308 6.54 4.42 -1.14
CA VAL A 308 5.82 3.13 -1.06
C VAL A 308 4.73 2.99 -2.13
N ARG A 309 4.23 4.10 -2.69
CA ARG A 309 3.15 4.12 -3.69
C ARG A 309 1.77 3.83 -3.15
N ALA A 310 1.54 4.04 -1.86
CA ALA A 310 0.25 3.87 -1.22
C ALA A 310 -0.64 5.11 -1.35
N TYR A 311 -1.92 4.91 -1.65
CA TYR A 311 -2.92 5.96 -1.47
C TYR A 311 -3.18 6.20 0.02
N ALA A 312 -3.44 7.46 0.34
CA ALA A 312 -3.83 7.86 1.68
C ALA A 312 -5.08 7.08 2.10
N SER A 313 -5.01 6.48 3.29
CA SER A 313 -6.19 6.00 4.01
C SER A 313 -6.88 7.20 4.64
N VAL A 314 -8.21 7.23 4.67
CA VAL A 314 -8.97 8.43 5.03
C VAL A 314 -9.72 8.23 6.33
N TYR A 315 -9.56 9.18 7.25
CA TYR A 315 -10.49 9.39 8.36
C TYR A 315 -11.38 10.61 8.06
N PRO A 316 -12.72 10.45 7.99
CA PRO A 316 -13.62 11.53 7.61
C PRO A 316 -13.70 12.66 8.65
N SER A 317 -14.18 13.83 8.21
CA SER A 317 -14.37 15.02 9.05
C SER A 317 -15.79 15.58 8.89
N GLY A 318 -16.20 16.48 9.80
CA GLY A 318 -17.52 17.10 9.76
C GLY A 318 -18.65 16.16 10.16
N MET A 319 -18.34 15.12 10.92
CA MET A 319 -19.30 14.09 11.32
C MET A 319 -20.17 14.53 12.51
N ASP A 320 -21.42 14.07 12.54
CA ASP A 320 -22.24 14.09 13.74
C ASP A 320 -21.91 12.89 14.65
N ALA A 321 -22.58 12.81 15.81
CA ALA A 321 -22.34 11.72 16.76
C ALA A 321 -22.72 10.33 16.19
N SER A 322 -23.77 10.25 15.36
CA SER A 322 -24.18 8.98 14.75
C SER A 322 -23.16 8.47 13.72
N SER A 323 -22.60 9.36 12.90
CA SER A 323 -21.56 9.03 11.93
C SER A 323 -20.22 8.75 12.60
N THR A 324 -19.92 9.45 13.71
CA THR A 324 -18.74 9.16 14.56
C THR A 324 -18.84 7.76 15.17
N ALA A 325 -20.02 7.36 15.65
CA ALA A 325 -20.27 6.02 16.18
C ALA A 325 -20.04 4.93 15.11
N LEU A 326 -20.53 5.15 13.87
CA LEU A 326 -20.31 4.22 12.75
C LEU A 326 -18.83 4.17 12.33
N THR A 327 -18.16 5.31 12.31
CA THR A 327 -16.71 5.39 12.06
C THR A 327 -15.92 4.63 13.12
N GLY A 328 -16.35 4.68 14.38
CA GLY A 328 -15.76 3.94 15.50
C GLY A 328 -15.72 2.42 15.32
N ILE A 329 -16.60 1.87 14.49
CA ILE A 329 -16.61 0.44 14.13
C ILE A 329 -16.03 0.17 12.73
N GLY A 330 -15.41 1.17 12.11
CA GLY A 330 -14.79 1.10 10.78
C GLY A 330 -15.78 1.13 9.61
N GLN A 331 -16.96 1.71 9.81
CA GLN A 331 -17.99 1.94 8.79
C GLN A 331 -18.13 3.45 8.49
N PHE A 332 -19.18 3.86 7.77
CA PHE A 332 -19.32 5.22 7.22
C PHE A 332 -18.21 5.49 6.18
N ASP A 333 -17.55 6.65 6.23
CA ASP A 333 -16.62 7.10 5.20
C ASP A 333 -15.13 6.84 5.54
N VAL A 334 -14.84 6.13 6.63
CA VAL A 334 -13.46 5.71 6.95
C VAL A 334 -13.01 4.61 6.00
N THR A 335 -11.85 4.80 5.38
CA THR A 335 -11.26 3.83 4.44
C THR A 335 -9.78 3.64 4.75
N ALA A 336 -9.30 2.41 4.57
CA ALA A 336 -7.91 2.06 4.82
C ALA A 336 -7.37 1.09 3.76
N THR A 337 -6.11 1.29 3.40
CA THR A 337 -5.35 0.30 2.63
C THR A 337 -4.90 -0.84 3.55
N PRO A 338 -4.64 -2.05 3.01
CA PRO A 338 -3.98 -3.10 3.76
C PRO A 338 -2.65 -2.67 4.39
N LEU A 339 -1.84 -1.85 3.70
CA LEU A 339 -0.64 -1.27 4.29
C LEU A 339 -0.96 -0.48 5.57
N GLN A 340 -1.91 0.45 5.51
CA GLN A 340 -2.30 1.26 6.67
C GLN A 340 -2.77 0.40 7.84
N MET A 341 -3.55 -0.66 7.55
CA MET A 341 -4.03 -1.57 8.58
C MET A 341 -2.96 -2.53 9.10
N ALA A 342 -1.82 -2.71 8.40
CA ALA A 342 -0.65 -3.43 8.91
C ALA A 342 0.21 -2.54 9.82
N MET A 343 0.22 -1.22 9.61
CA MET A 343 0.94 -0.26 10.45
C MET A 343 0.36 -0.18 11.88
N VAL A 344 -0.94 -0.38 12.04
CA VAL A 344 -1.62 -0.36 13.36
C VAL A 344 -1.07 -1.43 14.30
N PRO A 345 -1.11 -2.75 13.98
CA PRO A 345 -0.50 -3.77 14.83
C PRO A 345 1.02 -3.68 14.85
N ALA A 346 1.70 -3.14 13.82
CA ALA A 346 3.15 -2.91 13.86
C ALA A 346 3.52 -1.95 15.00
N ALA A 347 2.81 -0.83 15.13
CA ALA A 347 3.03 0.10 16.22
C ALA A 347 2.74 -0.51 17.60
N ILE A 348 1.66 -1.29 17.72
CA ILE A 348 1.29 -1.97 18.96
C ILE A 348 2.32 -3.05 19.34
N ALA A 349 2.78 -3.84 18.38
CA ALA A 349 3.82 -4.86 18.57
C ALA A 349 5.12 -4.21 19.07
N ASN A 350 5.59 -3.16 18.40
CA ASN A 350 6.83 -2.44 18.72
C ASN A 350 6.67 -1.41 19.86
N GLY A 351 5.93 -1.75 20.91
CA GLY A 351 5.87 -0.98 22.16
C GLY A 351 5.32 0.44 22.01
N GLY A 352 4.43 0.65 21.05
CA GLY A 352 3.78 1.92 20.74
C GLY A 352 4.57 2.81 19.78
N LYS A 353 5.65 2.30 19.19
CA LYS A 353 6.46 3.02 18.19
C LYS A 353 6.17 2.48 16.80
N LEU A 354 5.99 3.36 15.84
CA LEU A 354 5.88 3.03 14.43
C LEU A 354 7.16 3.48 13.73
N VAL A 355 7.83 2.54 13.05
CA VAL A 355 8.93 2.85 12.14
C VAL A 355 8.34 3.10 10.75
N SER A 356 8.80 4.13 10.05
CA SER A 356 8.25 4.51 8.75
C SER A 356 8.37 3.36 7.75
N PRO A 357 7.25 2.93 7.13
CA PRO A 357 7.25 1.76 6.29
C PRO A 357 8.01 2.02 4.98
N HIS A 358 8.83 1.07 4.54
CA HIS A 358 9.56 1.17 3.28
C HIS A 358 9.73 -0.21 2.60
N MET A 359 9.55 -0.21 1.27
CA MET A 359 9.64 -1.41 0.42
C MET A 359 11.02 -1.60 -0.23
N VAL A 360 11.83 -0.54 -0.22
CA VAL A 360 13.17 -0.50 -0.80
C VAL A 360 14.14 -0.30 0.34
N ALA A 361 15.07 -1.24 0.51
CA ALA A 361 16.13 -1.15 1.51
C ALA A 361 17.23 -0.19 1.01
N GLN A 362 17.67 -0.36 -0.23
CA GLN A 362 18.74 0.43 -0.82
C GLN A 362 18.52 0.65 -2.31
N ILE A 363 19.13 1.71 -2.83
CA ILE A 363 19.37 1.88 -4.26
C ILE A 363 20.86 2.00 -4.51
N THR A 364 21.33 1.38 -5.58
CA THR A 364 22.76 1.34 -5.93
C THR A 364 22.99 1.86 -7.33
N ASP A 365 24.22 2.25 -7.64
CA ASP A 365 24.65 2.42 -9.02
C ASP A 365 24.98 1.07 -9.70
N SER A 366 25.46 1.12 -10.94
CA SER A 366 25.85 -0.06 -11.71
C SER A 366 27.09 -0.78 -11.19
N GLY A 367 27.91 -0.11 -10.36
CA GLY A 367 29.07 -0.67 -9.68
C GLY A 367 28.73 -1.38 -8.38
N GLY A 368 27.51 -1.17 -7.86
CA GLY A 368 27.04 -1.69 -6.58
C GLY A 368 27.27 -0.74 -5.40
N ASP A 369 27.73 0.49 -5.65
CA ASP A 369 27.88 1.49 -4.60
C ASP A 369 26.50 2.02 -4.17
N VAL A 370 26.28 2.12 -2.86
CA VAL A 370 24.99 2.56 -2.29
C VAL A 370 24.81 4.05 -2.51
N LEU A 371 23.76 4.42 -3.23
CA LEU A 371 23.36 5.82 -3.47
C LEU A 371 22.43 6.35 -2.38
N LYS A 372 21.62 5.45 -1.81
CA LYS A 372 20.75 5.75 -0.67
C LYS A 372 20.39 4.46 0.06
N ASP A 373 20.42 4.55 1.38
CA ASP A 373 20.00 3.51 2.32
C ASP A 373 18.76 3.98 3.07
N TYR A 374 17.67 3.23 2.93
CA TYR A 374 16.38 3.53 3.57
C TYR A 374 16.25 2.87 4.94
N ASP A 375 17.01 1.82 5.23
CA ASP A 375 17.04 1.21 6.56
C ASP A 375 17.67 2.21 7.56
N ASP A 376 18.76 2.87 7.14
CA ASP A 376 19.46 3.88 7.96
C ASP A 376 18.66 5.19 8.13
N GLU A 377 17.81 5.53 7.16
CA GLU A 377 16.99 6.76 7.17
C GLU A 377 15.59 6.57 7.80
N ALA A 378 15.23 5.34 8.19
CA ALA A 378 13.89 5.05 8.69
C ALA A 378 13.58 5.84 9.99
N SER A 379 12.53 6.65 9.93
CA SER A 379 12.10 7.46 11.07
C SER A 379 11.25 6.62 12.04
N THR A 380 11.43 6.85 13.35
CA THR A 380 10.62 6.19 14.39
C THR A 380 9.78 7.21 15.14
N THR A 381 8.46 7.02 15.15
CA THR A 381 7.51 7.91 15.84
C THR A 381 6.78 7.15 16.94
N ARG A 382 6.63 7.74 18.12
CA ARG A 382 5.77 7.20 19.18
C ARG A 382 4.31 7.53 18.87
N ILE A 383 3.50 6.49 18.65
CA ILE A 383 2.08 6.61 18.36
C ILE A 383 1.27 6.57 19.67
N VAL A 384 1.57 5.59 20.51
CA VAL A 384 0.96 5.41 21.83
C VAL A 384 2.02 5.18 22.90
N SER A 385 1.65 5.32 24.17
CA SER A 385 2.52 4.94 25.28
C SER A 385 2.84 3.44 25.26
N SER A 386 3.96 3.06 25.87
CA SER A 386 4.32 1.64 26.01
C SER A 386 3.30 0.86 26.84
N SER A 387 2.67 1.51 27.83
CA SER A 387 1.58 0.94 28.63
C SER A 387 0.37 0.61 27.77
N THR A 388 -0.11 1.57 26.96
CA THR A 388 -1.22 1.35 26.03
C THR A 388 -0.90 0.22 25.06
N ALA A 389 0.30 0.20 24.48
CA ALA A 389 0.72 -0.87 23.57
C ALA A 389 0.72 -2.24 24.26
N GLU A 390 1.23 -2.35 25.49
CA GLU A 390 1.23 -3.59 26.26
C GLU A 390 -0.18 -4.10 26.56
N GLN A 391 -1.07 -3.21 26.99
CA GLN A 391 -2.47 -3.53 27.26
C GLN A 391 -3.20 -3.98 25.99
N LEU A 392 -3.01 -3.29 24.88
CA LEU A 392 -3.60 -3.67 23.59
C LEU A 392 -3.02 -5.00 23.08
N ARG A 393 -1.71 -5.24 23.19
CA ARG A 393 -1.11 -6.54 22.84
C ARG A 393 -1.77 -7.67 23.61
N SER A 394 -1.91 -7.51 24.93
CA SER A 394 -2.55 -8.49 25.80
C SER A 394 -4.02 -8.72 25.41
N ALA A 395 -4.77 -7.65 25.08
CA ALA A 395 -6.16 -7.78 24.66
C ALA A 395 -6.31 -8.40 23.26
N MET A 396 -5.40 -8.10 22.33
CA MET A 396 -5.37 -8.68 20.98
C MET A 396 -5.05 -10.18 21.00
N GLN A 397 -4.25 -10.66 21.96
CA GLN A 397 -3.98 -12.09 22.13
C GLN A 397 -5.25 -12.88 22.48
N THR A 398 -6.13 -12.35 23.33
CA THR A 398 -7.38 -13.04 23.68
C THR A 398 -8.33 -13.20 22.50
N VAL A 399 -8.24 -12.33 21.49
CA VAL A 399 -8.99 -12.46 20.23
C VAL A 399 -8.59 -13.73 19.48
N VAL A 400 -7.29 -14.06 19.48
CA VAL A 400 -6.75 -15.23 18.76
C VAL A 400 -6.85 -16.49 19.61
N GLU A 401 -6.62 -16.42 20.91
CA GLU A 401 -6.68 -17.61 21.76
C GLU A 401 -8.12 -18.12 22.00
N LYS A 402 -9.06 -17.20 22.19
CA LYS A 402 -10.40 -17.50 22.76
C LYS A 402 -11.53 -16.73 22.08
N GLY A 403 -11.22 -15.97 21.04
CA GLY A 403 -12.13 -15.02 20.44
C GLY A 403 -12.42 -15.30 18.99
N THR A 404 -12.64 -14.22 18.25
CA THR A 404 -13.02 -14.29 16.85
C THR A 404 -11.87 -14.61 15.88
N GLY A 405 -10.62 -14.67 16.31
CA GLY A 405 -9.43 -14.80 15.44
C GLY A 405 -8.68 -16.13 15.54
N THR A 406 -9.32 -17.19 16.02
CA THR A 406 -8.66 -18.47 16.37
C THR A 406 -7.92 -19.18 15.25
N ASN A 407 -8.30 -18.96 13.99
CA ASN A 407 -7.60 -19.56 12.86
C ASN A 407 -6.21 -18.95 12.61
N ALA A 408 -5.86 -17.86 13.30
CA ALA A 408 -4.52 -17.27 13.23
C ALA A 408 -3.51 -17.90 14.20
N LEU A 409 -3.94 -18.83 15.07
CA LEU A 409 -3.08 -19.42 16.10
C LEU A 409 -1.91 -20.22 15.50
N ILE A 410 -0.71 -20.02 16.04
CA ILE A 410 0.53 -20.67 15.63
C ILE A 410 1.24 -21.19 16.89
N ASP A 411 1.58 -22.47 16.91
CA ASP A 411 2.34 -23.06 18.02
C ASP A 411 3.74 -22.45 18.10
N GLY A 412 4.18 -22.06 19.31
CA GLY A 412 5.49 -21.44 19.56
C GLY A 412 5.61 -19.98 19.12
N VAL A 413 4.49 -19.34 18.80
CA VAL A 413 4.42 -17.93 18.42
C VAL A 413 3.31 -17.26 19.23
N THR A 414 3.65 -16.17 19.91
CA THR A 414 2.66 -15.28 20.51
C THR A 414 1.97 -14.48 19.40
N VAL A 415 0.67 -14.72 19.18
CA VAL A 415 -0.12 -14.05 18.13
C VAL A 415 -1.20 -13.17 18.77
N GLY A 416 -1.27 -11.91 18.36
CA GLY A 416 -2.38 -11.02 18.65
C GLY A 416 -3.03 -10.51 17.36
N GLY A 417 -4.35 -10.34 17.35
CA GLY A 417 -5.01 -9.83 16.15
C GLY A 417 -6.41 -9.29 16.36
N LYS A 418 -7.01 -8.86 15.26
CA LYS A 418 -8.40 -8.42 15.19
C LYS A 418 -9.00 -8.77 13.84
N THR A 419 -10.13 -9.48 13.89
CA THR A 419 -10.99 -9.68 12.72
C THR A 419 -11.77 -8.41 12.37
N GLY A 420 -12.01 -8.22 11.07
CA GLY A 420 -12.96 -7.24 10.56
C GLY A 420 -13.90 -7.88 9.55
N THR A 421 -15.15 -7.47 9.60
CA THR A 421 -16.11 -7.69 8.52
C THR A 421 -16.71 -6.32 8.22
N ALA A 422 -16.43 -5.78 7.04
CA ALA A 422 -16.90 -4.45 6.65
C ALA A 422 -18.06 -4.59 5.66
N GLN A 423 -19.21 -3.98 5.97
CA GLN A 423 -20.37 -4.09 5.10
C GLN A 423 -20.19 -3.22 3.85
N ASN A 424 -20.71 -3.68 2.71
CA ASN A 424 -20.49 -3.05 1.41
C ASN A 424 -21.78 -2.97 0.58
N GLY A 425 -21.82 -1.96 -0.30
CA GLY A 425 -22.94 -1.67 -1.19
C GLY A 425 -24.09 -0.93 -0.49
N GLU A 426 -24.92 -0.28 -1.29
CA GLU A 426 -26.13 0.37 -0.79
C GLU A 426 -27.04 -0.65 -0.10
N ASN A 427 -27.55 -0.30 1.09
CA ASN A 427 -28.33 -1.20 1.94
C ASN A 427 -27.66 -2.56 2.18
N ASN A 428 -26.31 -2.56 2.19
CA ASN A 428 -25.51 -3.76 2.31
C ASN A 428 -25.78 -4.80 1.21
N SER A 429 -26.06 -4.38 -0.02
CA SER A 429 -26.38 -5.27 -1.14
C SER A 429 -25.21 -6.14 -1.63
N LYS A 430 -23.96 -5.81 -1.27
CA LYS A 430 -22.76 -6.55 -1.70
C LYS A 430 -22.21 -7.42 -0.58
N ALA A 431 -21.40 -8.42 -0.96
CA ALA A 431 -20.62 -9.21 -0.01
C ALA A 431 -19.69 -8.31 0.81
N PRO A 432 -19.56 -8.55 2.13
CA PRO A 432 -18.69 -7.75 2.97
C PRO A 432 -17.21 -8.02 2.67
N TYR A 433 -16.34 -7.12 3.12
CA TYR A 433 -14.89 -7.35 3.09
C TYR A 433 -14.47 -8.11 4.34
N ALA A 434 -13.76 -9.22 4.16
CA ALA A 434 -13.17 -9.97 5.26
C ALA A 434 -11.76 -9.46 5.54
N TRP A 435 -11.57 -8.88 6.72
CA TRP A 435 -10.31 -8.33 7.19
C TRP A 435 -9.73 -9.14 8.33
N PHE A 436 -8.41 -9.20 8.39
CA PHE A 436 -7.69 -9.59 9.59
C PHE A 436 -6.41 -8.77 9.69
N THR A 437 -6.19 -8.15 10.84
CA THR A 437 -4.95 -7.44 11.17
C THR A 437 -4.34 -8.07 12.41
N SER A 438 -3.03 -8.30 12.42
CA SER A 438 -2.36 -9.07 13.46
C SER A 438 -0.88 -8.73 13.60
N TYR A 439 -0.30 -9.15 14.71
CA TYR A 439 1.14 -9.33 14.87
C TYR A 439 1.43 -10.74 15.36
N GLY A 440 2.63 -11.23 15.06
CA GLY A 440 3.19 -12.44 15.61
C GLY A 440 4.59 -12.17 16.16
N LYS A 441 4.92 -12.82 17.29
CA LYS A 441 6.25 -12.80 17.89
C LYS A 441 6.71 -14.24 18.14
N SER A 442 7.83 -14.63 17.56
CA SER A 442 8.41 -15.96 17.81
C SER A 442 8.89 -16.06 19.25
N ASP A 443 8.43 -17.08 19.98
CA ASP A 443 8.82 -17.26 21.38
C ASP A 443 10.30 -17.68 21.51
N SER A 444 10.87 -18.26 20.44
CA SER A 444 12.24 -18.77 20.41
C SER A 444 13.28 -17.75 19.93
N THR A 445 12.96 -16.96 18.90
CA THR A 445 13.90 -16.01 18.28
C THR A 445 13.62 -14.57 18.67
N GLY A 446 12.44 -14.26 19.20
CA GLY A 446 11.98 -12.90 19.46
C GLY A 446 11.68 -12.08 18.22
N LYS A 447 11.81 -12.64 17.00
CA LYS A 447 11.42 -12.00 15.74
C LYS A 447 9.95 -11.61 15.77
N GLU A 448 9.61 -10.50 15.15
CA GLU A 448 8.26 -9.95 15.10
C GLU A 448 7.84 -9.66 13.66
N VAL A 449 6.54 -9.82 13.38
CA VAL A 449 5.94 -9.43 12.09
C VAL A 449 4.53 -8.90 12.34
N ALA A 450 4.15 -7.85 11.64
CA ALA A 450 2.78 -7.33 11.58
C ALA A 450 2.18 -7.60 10.21
N VAL A 451 0.92 -8.01 10.16
CA VAL A 451 0.25 -8.44 8.93
C VAL A 451 -1.15 -7.86 8.87
N ALA A 452 -1.57 -7.41 7.69
CA ALA A 452 -2.98 -7.15 7.40
C ALA A 452 -3.40 -7.80 6.09
N VAL A 453 -4.57 -8.41 6.10
CA VAL A 453 -5.17 -9.11 4.96
C VAL A 453 -6.59 -8.60 4.76
N VAL A 454 -6.96 -8.37 3.51
CA VAL A 454 -8.33 -8.14 3.07
C VAL A 454 -8.70 -9.13 1.97
N VAL A 455 -9.90 -9.69 2.06
CA VAL A 455 -10.49 -10.55 1.04
C VAL A 455 -11.84 -9.96 0.61
N GLU A 456 -11.96 -9.68 -0.68
CA GLU A 456 -13.15 -9.20 -1.39
C GLU A 456 -13.89 -10.38 -2.04
N GLN A 457 -14.27 -11.39 -1.26
CA GLN A 457 -14.88 -12.59 -1.84
C GLN A 457 -16.37 -12.36 -2.15
N SER A 458 -16.75 -12.50 -3.42
CA SER A 458 -18.10 -12.22 -3.95
C SER A 458 -18.97 -13.47 -4.15
N ASP A 459 -18.39 -14.66 -4.12
CA ASP A 459 -19.01 -15.94 -4.48
C ASP A 459 -19.36 -16.84 -3.27
N ALA A 460 -18.86 -16.52 -2.08
CA ALA A 460 -19.26 -17.19 -0.83
C ALA A 460 -20.60 -16.67 -0.31
N ALA A 461 -21.36 -17.51 0.40
CA ALA A 461 -22.56 -17.03 1.09
C ALA A 461 -22.17 -15.93 2.08
N ARG A 462 -22.95 -14.85 2.16
CA ARG A 462 -22.66 -13.69 3.03
C ARG A 462 -22.32 -14.08 4.48
N SER A 463 -22.98 -15.11 5.01
CA SER A 463 -22.77 -15.65 6.35
C SER A 463 -21.43 -16.37 6.55
N GLU A 464 -20.74 -16.73 5.46
CA GLU A 464 -19.46 -17.46 5.46
C GLU A 464 -18.26 -16.51 5.31
N VAL A 465 -18.50 -15.27 4.85
CA VAL A 465 -17.48 -14.24 4.73
C VAL A 465 -17.14 -13.67 6.10
N SER A 466 -16.13 -14.26 6.74
CA SER A 466 -15.60 -13.80 8.03
C SER A 466 -14.10 -13.57 7.95
N GLY A 467 -13.63 -12.56 8.68
CA GLY A 467 -12.20 -12.32 8.87
C GLY A 467 -11.46 -13.55 9.41
N ASN A 468 -12.11 -14.37 10.25
CA ASN A 468 -11.52 -15.60 10.79
C ASN A 468 -11.41 -16.73 9.75
N GLY A 469 -12.42 -16.87 8.89
CA GLY A 469 -12.46 -17.96 7.91
C GLY A 469 -11.58 -17.72 6.70
N LEU A 470 -11.49 -16.46 6.24
CA LEU A 470 -10.83 -16.12 4.97
C LEU A 470 -9.50 -15.41 5.14
N ALA A 471 -9.44 -14.37 5.99
CA ALA A 471 -8.27 -13.51 6.10
C ALA A 471 -7.24 -14.01 7.14
N ALA A 472 -7.70 -14.55 8.27
CA ALA A 472 -6.83 -15.07 9.33
C ALA A 472 -5.91 -16.23 8.89
N PRO A 473 -6.35 -17.19 8.05
CA PRO A 473 -5.46 -18.25 7.53
C PRO A 473 -4.34 -17.72 6.63
N VAL A 474 -4.61 -16.68 5.83
CA VAL A 474 -3.60 -16.00 5.01
C VAL A 474 -2.58 -15.31 5.91
N ALA A 475 -3.04 -14.56 6.91
CA ALA A 475 -2.16 -13.92 7.88
C ALA A 475 -1.31 -14.94 8.65
N ARG A 476 -1.90 -16.09 9.01
CA ARG A 476 -1.18 -17.20 9.65
C ARG A 476 -0.06 -17.74 8.76
N ALA A 477 -0.30 -17.92 7.47
CA ALA A 477 0.71 -18.41 6.54
C ALA A 477 1.90 -17.44 6.45
N MET A 478 1.61 -16.14 6.35
CA MET A 478 2.63 -15.07 6.32
C MET A 478 3.42 -15.00 7.63
N MET A 479 2.72 -15.01 8.77
CA MET A 479 3.36 -14.97 10.09
C MET A 479 4.25 -16.20 10.31
N LYS A 480 3.83 -17.39 9.86
CA LYS A 480 4.70 -18.57 9.91
C LYS A 480 5.96 -18.36 9.07
N ALA A 481 5.82 -18.01 7.80
CA ALA A 481 6.95 -17.80 6.90
C ALA A 481 7.96 -16.76 7.42
N ALA A 482 7.49 -15.70 8.07
CA ALA A 482 8.36 -14.65 8.61
C ALA A 482 9.08 -15.04 9.93
N LEU A 483 8.50 -15.97 10.71
CA LEU A 483 8.92 -16.23 12.09
C LEU A 483 9.60 -17.59 12.32
N THR A 484 9.44 -18.53 11.38
CA THR A 484 10.10 -19.85 11.37
C THR A 484 11.26 -19.85 10.40
#